data_AF-A0A9P9I2T1-F1
#
_entry.id   AF-A0A9P9I2T1-F1
#
_cell.length_a   1.000
_cell.length_b   1.000
_cell.length_c   1.000
_cell.angle_alpha   90.00
_cell.angle_beta   90.00
_cell.angle_gamma   90.00
#
_symmetry.space_group_name_H-M   'P 1'
#
loop_
_entity.id
_entity.type
_entity.pdbx_description
1 polymer ?
#
loop_
_entity_poly.entity_id
_entity_poly.type
_entity_poly.pdbx_seq_one_letter_code
_entity_poly.pdbx_strand_id
1 'polypeptide(L)'
;MSSPSRKQPSIKSTAAPPIKPSVQPIVPTQKNKAGRDPVKKWFGLIALFFVLVGTCSWLEKINHTFFIFDRHELHELAQSSIKQFSGKSNATSLMIDNIVTTLAEKYGTKHININQKEWTFNNAGGAMGAMYIIHASITEYLIIFGTPLGTEGHTGRHFADDYFNILEGEQWAFKAGALEKEVYPAGSVHHLRRGERKQYKMHENCFALEYAAGWIPLMVPFGLADLFFSTLDFETLWETIYYTGREMGRNLLVGKI
;
A
#
# COMPACT_ATOMS: atom_id res chain seq x y z
N MET A 1 -14.01 -11.17 -130.58
CA MET A 1 -15.46 -11.00 -130.31
C MET A 1 -15.64 -10.59 -128.86
N SER A 2 -16.45 -9.55 -128.63
CA SER A 2 -17.22 -9.24 -127.41
C SER A 2 -16.50 -9.10 -126.05
N SER A 3 -16.12 -7.86 -125.72
CA SER A 3 -16.66 -6.99 -124.65
C SER A 3 -17.04 -7.51 -123.24
N PRO A 4 -17.03 -6.62 -122.23
CA PRO A 4 -16.44 -6.83 -120.89
C PRO A 4 -17.47 -6.87 -119.74
N SER A 5 -17.03 -7.23 -118.52
CA SER A 5 -17.80 -7.11 -117.26
C SER A 5 -16.85 -7.52 -116.11
N ARG A 6 -16.71 -6.88 -114.94
CA ARG A 6 -17.31 -5.74 -114.24
C ARG A 6 -16.40 -5.45 -113.04
N LYS A 7 -16.12 -4.17 -112.75
CA LYS A 7 -15.37 -3.74 -111.55
C LYS A 7 -16.16 -4.09 -110.27
N GLN A 8 -15.50 -4.66 -109.27
CA GLN A 8 -16.00 -4.74 -107.89
C GLN A 8 -15.51 -3.53 -107.08
N PRO A 9 -16.34 -2.95 -106.18
CA PRO A 9 -16.03 -1.71 -105.47
C PRO A 9 -15.27 -1.93 -104.15
N SER A 10 -14.49 -0.90 -103.80
CA SER A 10 -13.70 -0.77 -102.58
C SER A 10 -14.57 -0.73 -101.31
N ILE A 11 -14.21 -1.51 -100.30
CA ILE A 11 -14.72 -1.36 -98.93
C ILE A 11 -13.58 -0.90 -98.03
N LYS A 12 -13.89 0.14 -97.26
CA LYS A 12 -13.00 0.93 -96.41
C LYS A 12 -12.45 0.14 -95.23
N SER A 13 -11.24 0.54 -94.86
CA SER A 13 -10.56 0.33 -93.58
C SER A 13 -11.51 0.35 -92.38
N THR A 14 -11.47 -0.71 -91.58
CA THR A 14 -11.94 -0.71 -90.19
C THR A 14 -10.80 -1.24 -89.33
N ALA A 15 -10.31 -0.36 -88.45
CA ALA A 15 -9.28 -0.66 -87.48
C ALA A 15 -9.79 -1.72 -86.48
N ALA A 16 -9.00 -2.76 -86.25
CA ALA A 16 -9.17 -3.60 -85.07
C ALA A 16 -8.69 -2.81 -83.84
N PRO A 17 -9.45 -2.79 -82.73
CA PRO A 17 -8.97 -2.15 -81.50
C PRO A 17 -7.79 -2.95 -80.92
N PRO A 18 -6.82 -2.29 -80.27
CA PRO A 18 -5.77 -3.01 -79.56
C PRO A 18 -6.40 -3.81 -78.40
N ILE A 19 -6.11 -5.10 -78.36
CA ILE A 19 -6.42 -5.96 -77.23
C ILE A 19 -5.66 -5.41 -76.02
N LYS A 20 -6.42 -4.99 -75.00
CA LYS A 20 -5.87 -4.47 -73.74
C LYS A 20 -4.89 -5.48 -73.14
N PRO A 21 -3.73 -5.06 -72.60
CA PRO A 21 -2.88 -5.94 -71.82
C PRO A 21 -3.70 -6.51 -70.65
N SER A 22 -3.58 -7.80 -70.41
CA SER A 22 -4.23 -8.49 -69.29
C SER A 22 -3.82 -7.83 -67.98
N VAL A 23 -4.72 -7.06 -67.38
CA VAL A 23 -4.55 -6.60 -66.00
C VAL A 23 -4.63 -7.84 -65.13
N GLN A 24 -3.48 -8.30 -64.64
CA GLN A 24 -3.48 -9.31 -63.58
C GLN A 24 -4.26 -8.74 -62.39
N PRO A 25 -5.15 -9.51 -61.76
CA PRO A 25 -5.80 -9.05 -60.55
C PRO A 25 -4.72 -8.80 -59.51
N ILE A 26 -4.66 -7.56 -59.00
CA ILE A 26 -3.89 -7.27 -57.79
C ILE A 26 -4.60 -8.02 -56.68
N VAL A 27 -4.11 -9.22 -56.38
CA VAL A 27 -4.50 -9.96 -55.18
C VAL A 27 -4.09 -9.06 -54.01
N PRO A 28 -5.04 -8.59 -53.17
CA PRO A 28 -4.67 -7.85 -51.99
C PRO A 28 -3.82 -8.80 -51.15
N THR A 29 -2.55 -8.44 -50.94
CA THR A 29 -1.74 -9.11 -49.93
C THR A 29 -2.42 -8.82 -48.60
N GLN A 30 -3.24 -9.78 -48.13
CA GLN A 30 -3.65 -9.81 -46.75
C GLN A 30 -2.35 -9.86 -45.94
N LYS A 31 -1.94 -8.72 -45.40
CA LYS A 31 -1.05 -8.71 -44.24
C LYS A 31 -1.79 -9.53 -43.20
N ASN A 32 -1.40 -10.80 -43.06
CA ASN A 32 -1.76 -11.63 -41.93
C ASN A 32 -1.34 -10.83 -40.70
N LYS A 33 -2.29 -10.10 -40.10
CA LYS A 33 -2.16 -9.70 -38.71
C LYS A 33 -2.05 -11.03 -37.98
N ALA A 34 -0.85 -11.38 -37.53
CA ALA A 34 -0.63 -12.52 -36.68
C ALA A 34 -1.56 -12.34 -35.47
N GLY A 35 -2.75 -12.92 -35.56
CA GLY A 35 -3.74 -12.88 -34.50
C GLY A 35 -3.12 -13.64 -33.36
N ARG A 36 -2.72 -12.93 -32.30
CA ARG A 36 -2.35 -13.58 -31.05
C ARG A 36 -3.53 -14.46 -30.67
N ASP A 37 -3.29 -15.77 -30.69
CA ASP A 37 -4.28 -16.78 -30.35
C ASP A 37 -4.88 -16.42 -28.98
N PRO A 38 -6.17 -16.07 -28.92
CA PRO A 38 -6.80 -15.61 -27.69
C PRO A 38 -6.69 -16.68 -26.59
N VAL A 39 -6.67 -17.96 -26.96
CA VAL A 39 -6.51 -19.07 -26.02
C VAL A 39 -5.12 -19.06 -25.39
N LYS A 40 -4.05 -18.88 -26.18
CA LYS A 40 -2.67 -18.74 -25.66
C LYS A 40 -2.49 -17.50 -24.79
N LYS A 41 -3.18 -16.40 -25.11
CA LYS A 41 -3.20 -15.19 -24.27
C LYS A 41 -3.87 -15.46 -22.92
N TRP A 42 -5.03 -16.13 -22.92
CA TRP A 42 -5.72 -16.51 -21.69
C TRP A 42 -4.92 -17.51 -20.85
N PHE A 43 -4.30 -18.51 -21.46
CA PHE A 43 -3.38 -19.41 -20.76
C PHE A 43 -2.19 -18.66 -20.15
N GLY A 44 -1.59 -17.72 -20.88
CA GLY A 44 -0.51 -16.88 -20.35
C GLY A 44 -0.94 -16.02 -19.16
N LEU A 45 -2.14 -15.42 -19.22
CA LEU A 45 -2.69 -14.64 -18.12
C LEU A 45 -3.02 -15.50 -16.89
N ILE A 46 -3.59 -16.69 -17.11
CA ILE A 46 -3.89 -17.65 -16.03
C ILE A 46 -2.59 -18.14 -15.39
N ALA A 47 -1.57 -18.49 -16.18
CA ALA A 47 -0.27 -18.90 -15.67
C ALA A 47 0.38 -17.78 -14.86
N LEU A 48 0.38 -16.54 -15.37
CA LEU A 48 0.87 -15.37 -14.63
C LEU A 48 0.11 -15.16 -13.33
N PHE A 49 -1.22 -15.29 -13.34
CA PHE A 49 -2.04 -15.20 -12.15
C PHE A 49 -1.63 -16.23 -11.09
N PHE A 50 -1.45 -17.50 -11.47
CA PHE A 50 -1.01 -18.54 -10.53
C PHE A 50 0.42 -18.30 -10.03
N VAL A 51 1.33 -17.81 -10.87
CA VAL A 51 2.69 -17.43 -10.44
C VAL A 51 2.63 -16.29 -9.42
N LEU A 52 1.81 -15.27 -9.66
CA LEU A 52 1.64 -14.14 -8.75
C LEU A 52 1.02 -14.58 -7.43
N VAL A 53 -0.07 -15.36 -7.47
CA VAL A 53 -0.71 -15.92 -6.27
C VAL A 53 0.25 -16.80 -5.48
N GLY A 54 1.01 -17.67 -6.17
CA GLY A 54 2.03 -18.51 -5.55
C GLY A 54 3.13 -17.69 -4.89
N THR A 55 3.60 -16.64 -5.57
CA THR A 55 4.63 -15.72 -5.05
C THR A 55 4.13 -14.96 -3.83
N CYS A 56 2.94 -14.35 -3.90
CA CYS A 56 2.35 -13.65 -2.77
C CYS A 56 2.12 -14.59 -1.57
N SER A 57 1.64 -15.81 -1.82
CA SER A 57 1.43 -16.81 -0.77
C SER A 57 2.75 -17.27 -0.13
N TRP A 58 3.84 -17.31 -0.90
CA TRP A 58 5.16 -17.64 -0.38
C TRP A 58 5.76 -16.47 0.42
N LEU A 59 5.70 -15.24 -0.13
CA LEU A 59 6.11 -14.02 0.57
C LEU A 59 5.39 -13.88 1.91
N GLU A 60 4.09 -14.13 1.92
CA GLU A 60 3.26 -14.12 3.12
C GLU A 60 3.73 -15.12 4.18
N LYS A 61 4.22 -16.30 3.77
CA LYS A 61 4.76 -17.29 4.71
C LYS A 61 6.09 -16.87 5.31
N ILE A 62 6.92 -16.12 4.59
CA ILE A 62 8.26 -15.73 5.06
C ILE A 62 8.30 -14.37 5.73
N ASN A 63 7.21 -13.59 5.72
CA ASN A 63 7.18 -12.21 6.24
C ASN A 63 7.73 -12.11 7.67
N HIS A 64 7.37 -13.05 8.55
CA HIS A 64 7.77 -13.09 9.94
C HIS A 64 9.28 -13.27 10.15
N THR A 65 10.01 -13.76 9.16
CA THR A 65 11.47 -13.89 9.23
C THR A 65 12.19 -12.56 9.14
N PHE A 66 11.51 -11.52 8.66
CA PHE A 66 12.07 -10.17 8.55
C PHE A 66 11.88 -9.35 9.82
N PHE A 67 10.97 -9.79 10.70
CA PHE A 67 10.62 -9.07 11.90
C PHE A 67 11.83 -8.84 12.82
N ILE A 68 11.90 -7.65 13.41
CA ILE A 68 12.92 -7.19 14.35
C ILE A 68 12.37 -7.25 15.77
N PHE A 69 11.11 -6.90 15.95
CA PHE A 69 10.52 -6.72 17.27
C PHE A 69 9.72 -7.95 17.69
N ASP A 70 9.85 -8.32 18.96
CA ASP A 70 8.94 -9.25 19.59
C ASP A 70 7.80 -8.48 20.27
N ARG A 71 6.55 -8.89 19.97
CA ARG A 71 5.33 -8.27 20.50
C ARG A 71 5.22 -8.35 22.03
N HIS A 72 5.72 -9.42 22.65
CA HIS A 72 5.67 -9.58 24.11
C HIS A 72 6.69 -8.67 24.76
N GLU A 73 7.90 -8.58 24.22
CA GLU A 73 8.93 -7.65 24.70
C GLU A 73 8.48 -6.18 24.58
N LEU A 74 7.83 -5.80 23.47
CA LEU A 74 7.26 -4.45 23.33
C LEU A 74 6.18 -4.17 24.38
N HIS A 75 5.33 -5.15 24.67
CA HIS A 75 4.33 -5.02 25.71
C HIS A 75 4.96 -4.89 27.10
N GLU A 76 5.95 -5.72 27.42
CA GLU A 76 6.69 -5.65 28.68
C GLU A 76 7.39 -4.29 28.86
N LEU A 77 7.98 -3.76 27.79
CA LEU A 77 8.63 -2.44 27.78
C LEU A 77 7.61 -1.31 28.01
N ALA A 78 6.42 -1.40 27.40
CA ALA A 78 5.34 -0.45 27.65
C ALA A 78 4.91 -0.50 29.13
N GLN A 79 4.68 -1.69 29.69
CA GLN A 79 4.33 -1.87 31.11
C GLN A 79 5.39 -1.32 32.07
N SER A 80 6.66 -1.63 31.82
CA SER A 80 7.75 -1.16 32.68
C SER A 80 7.84 0.36 32.67
N SER A 81 7.66 0.98 31.50
CA SER A 81 7.65 2.43 31.34
C SER A 81 6.48 3.05 32.08
N ILE A 82 5.27 2.49 31.94
CA ILE A 82 4.09 2.94 32.69
C ILE A 82 4.36 2.88 34.19
N LYS A 83 4.81 1.74 34.70
CA LYS A 83 5.10 1.54 36.13
C LYS A 83 6.13 2.52 36.67
N GLN A 84 7.13 2.89 35.88
CA GLN A 84 8.22 3.77 36.29
C GLN A 84 7.85 5.26 36.27
N PHE A 85 6.96 5.67 35.37
CA PHE A 85 6.70 7.09 35.10
C PHE A 85 5.26 7.53 35.39
N SER A 86 4.31 6.62 35.59
CA SER A 86 2.93 6.95 35.94
C SER A 86 2.87 7.88 37.15
N GLY A 87 2.06 8.93 37.08
CA GLY A 87 1.88 9.92 38.15
C GLY A 87 2.88 11.09 38.14
N LYS A 88 3.86 11.12 37.23
CA LYS A 88 4.70 12.30 37.00
C LYS A 88 3.98 13.31 36.10
N SER A 89 4.28 14.60 36.22
CA SER A 89 3.61 15.66 35.43
C SER A 89 3.79 15.51 33.92
N ASN A 90 4.92 14.95 33.48
CA ASN A 90 5.26 14.71 32.07
C ASN A 90 5.39 13.21 31.79
N ALA A 91 4.54 12.39 32.41
CA ALA A 91 4.66 10.94 32.41
C ALA A 91 4.82 10.35 31.01
N THR A 92 3.97 10.74 30.06
CA THR A 92 3.98 10.19 28.69
C THR A 92 5.24 10.52 27.91
N SER A 93 5.75 11.75 28.01
CA SER A 93 7.06 12.10 27.42
C SER A 93 8.18 11.22 27.98
N LEU A 94 8.21 11.01 29.30
CA LEU A 94 9.22 10.18 29.95
C LEU A 94 9.10 8.70 29.57
N MET A 95 7.87 8.20 29.36
CA MET A 95 7.64 6.84 28.86
C MET A 95 8.18 6.69 27.44
N ILE A 96 7.89 7.65 26.55
CA ILE A 96 8.38 7.64 25.16
C ILE A 96 9.91 7.71 25.14
N ASP A 97 10.52 8.61 25.92
CA ASP A 97 11.97 8.72 26.05
C ASP A 97 12.61 7.39 26.48
N ASN A 98 12.03 6.73 27.48
CA ASN A 98 12.51 5.45 27.98
C ASN A 98 12.38 4.34 26.93
N ILE A 99 11.23 4.26 26.24
CA ILE A 99 10.98 3.29 25.17
C ILE A 99 12.01 3.47 24.04
N VAL A 100 12.15 4.68 23.51
CA VAL A 100 13.06 4.99 22.41
C VAL A 100 14.51 4.69 22.80
N THR A 101 14.93 5.10 24.00
CA THR A 101 16.28 4.85 24.50
C THR A 101 16.55 3.35 24.62
N THR A 102 15.66 2.61 25.26
CA THR A 102 15.80 1.15 25.46
C THR A 102 15.87 0.40 24.13
N LEU A 103 15.01 0.78 23.17
CA LEU A 103 15.01 0.18 21.84
C LEU A 103 16.29 0.53 21.06
N ALA A 104 16.76 1.78 21.15
CA ALA A 104 17.99 2.21 20.48
C ALA A 104 19.22 1.49 21.05
N GLU A 105 19.26 1.23 22.36
CA GLU A 105 20.32 0.44 23.00
C GLU A 105 20.28 -1.04 22.56
N LYS A 106 19.08 -1.62 22.47
CA LYS A 106 18.91 -3.04 22.11
C LYS A 106 19.12 -3.32 20.62
N TYR A 107 18.51 -2.53 19.75
CA TYR A 107 18.47 -2.78 18.31
C TYR A 107 19.40 -1.86 17.51
N GLY A 108 19.98 -0.84 18.14
CA GLY A 108 20.86 0.12 17.49
C GLY A 108 20.12 1.24 16.77
N THR A 109 20.78 2.39 16.68
CA THR A 109 20.25 3.62 16.06
C THR A 109 20.06 3.52 14.54
N LYS A 110 20.46 2.41 13.90
CA LYS A 110 20.19 2.16 12.48
C LYS A 110 18.74 1.73 12.23
N HIS A 111 18.13 1.04 13.19
CA HIS A 111 16.75 0.57 13.11
C HIS A 111 15.78 1.50 13.84
N ILE A 112 16.28 2.28 14.80
CA ILE A 112 15.49 3.15 15.66
C ILE A 112 15.75 4.60 15.27
N ASN A 113 14.70 5.34 14.94
CA ASN A 113 14.73 6.78 14.81
C ASN A 113 14.71 7.39 16.21
N ILE A 114 15.79 8.06 16.62
CA ILE A 114 15.91 8.72 17.92
C ILE A 114 15.50 10.20 17.88
N ASN A 115 15.15 10.73 16.71
CA ASN A 115 14.79 12.14 16.55
C ASN A 115 13.32 12.39 16.95
N GLN A 116 13.07 12.45 18.27
CA GLN A 116 11.73 12.69 18.84
C GLN A 116 11.13 14.07 18.51
N LYS A 117 11.81 14.92 17.73
CA LYS A 117 11.25 16.17 17.22
C LYS A 117 10.38 15.95 15.97
N GLU A 118 10.49 14.79 15.33
CA GLU A 118 9.76 14.45 14.10
C GLU A 118 8.35 13.91 14.42
N TRP A 119 7.59 14.69 15.18
CA TRP A 119 6.15 14.50 15.31
C TRP A 119 5.47 15.10 14.09
N THR A 120 4.49 14.39 13.55
CA THR A 120 3.63 14.89 12.47
C THR A 120 2.18 14.54 12.77
N PHE A 121 1.23 15.30 12.21
CA PHE A 121 -0.17 14.93 12.32
C PHE A 121 -0.46 13.66 11.52
N ASN A 122 -1.45 12.89 11.99
CA ASN A 122 -1.92 11.71 11.31
C ASN A 122 -3.45 11.79 11.20
N ASN A 123 -3.93 11.88 9.97
CA ASN A 123 -5.36 11.89 9.64
C ASN A 123 -5.66 10.65 8.79
N ALA A 124 -6.45 9.73 9.33
CA ALA A 124 -6.83 8.51 8.64
C ALA A 124 -8.15 7.92 9.19
N GLY A 125 -9.01 7.46 8.29
CA GLY A 125 -10.30 6.85 8.67
C GLY A 125 -11.24 7.78 9.42
N GLY A 126 -11.11 9.09 9.25
CA GLY A 126 -11.84 10.12 9.99
C GLY A 126 -11.28 10.46 11.37
N ALA A 127 -10.27 9.73 11.84
CA ALA A 127 -9.56 10.04 13.08
C ALA A 127 -8.39 11.00 12.82
N MET A 128 -8.05 11.78 13.83
CA MET A 128 -6.92 12.71 13.84
C MET A 128 -6.12 12.55 15.13
N GLY A 129 -4.81 12.36 14.99
CA GLY A 129 -3.87 12.34 16.09
C GLY A 129 -2.51 12.90 15.68
N ALA A 130 -1.53 12.70 16.55
CA ALA A 130 -0.13 12.94 16.27
C ALA A 130 0.62 11.60 16.29
N MET A 131 1.60 11.49 15.40
CA MET A 131 2.41 10.31 15.18
C MET A 131 3.89 10.67 15.31
N TYR A 132 4.66 9.79 15.93
CA TYR A 132 6.12 9.78 15.87
C TYR A 132 6.62 8.40 15.47
N ILE A 133 7.37 8.34 14.37
CA ILE A 133 7.88 7.09 13.81
C ILE A 133 9.18 6.69 14.50
N ILE A 134 9.13 5.61 15.29
CA ILE A 134 10.30 5.00 15.92
C ILE A 134 11.00 4.07 14.94
N HIS A 135 10.25 3.30 14.16
CA HIS A 135 10.76 2.39 13.14
C HIS A 135 9.75 2.24 11.99
N ALA A 136 10.24 2.11 10.76
CA ALA A 136 9.44 1.65 9.62
C ALA A 136 10.29 0.83 8.65
N SER A 137 9.74 -0.29 8.21
CA SER A 137 10.24 -1.19 7.16
C SER A 137 9.07 -1.64 6.27
N ILE A 138 9.33 -2.50 5.28
CA ILE A 138 8.27 -3.09 4.43
C ILE A 138 7.40 -4.05 5.25
N THR A 139 7.95 -4.69 6.28
CA THR A 139 7.24 -5.72 7.06
C THR A 139 6.81 -5.32 8.47
N GLU A 140 7.33 -4.21 9.01
CA GLU A 140 6.96 -3.73 10.34
C GLU A 140 7.00 -2.20 10.45
N TYR A 141 6.18 -1.62 11.31
CA TYR A 141 6.45 -0.30 11.89
C TYR A 141 6.26 -0.32 13.39
N LEU A 142 6.92 0.64 14.04
CA LEU A 142 6.72 0.97 15.44
C LEU A 142 6.60 2.48 15.55
N ILE A 143 5.48 2.97 16.06
CA ILE A 143 5.21 4.40 16.20
C ILE A 143 4.67 4.69 17.60
N ILE A 144 4.77 5.95 18.03
CA ILE A 144 3.85 6.48 19.01
C ILE A 144 2.71 7.13 18.25
N PHE A 145 1.47 6.76 18.59
CA PHE A 145 0.28 7.42 18.08
C PHE A 145 -0.63 7.81 19.24
N GLY A 146 -1.22 8.99 19.16
CA GLY A 146 -2.17 9.44 20.17
C GLY A 146 -2.67 10.85 19.97
N THR A 147 -3.45 11.31 20.94
CA THR A 147 -3.99 12.67 20.94
C THR A 147 -4.29 13.11 22.37
N PRO A 148 -3.95 14.37 22.74
CA PRO A 148 -4.37 14.93 24.00
C PRO A 148 -5.87 15.29 24.04
N LEU A 149 -6.52 15.41 22.87
CA LEU A 149 -7.90 15.92 22.75
C LEU A 149 -8.96 14.83 22.67
N GLY A 150 -8.58 13.65 22.17
CA GLY A 150 -9.50 12.59 21.80
C GLY A 150 -9.81 12.56 20.30
N THR A 151 -10.08 11.37 19.78
CA THR A 151 -10.45 11.15 18.36
C THR A 151 -11.16 9.82 18.17
N GLU A 152 -11.96 9.68 17.11
CA GLU A 152 -12.59 8.42 16.74
C GLU A 152 -12.69 8.25 15.23
N GLY A 153 -12.70 7.01 14.75
CA GLY A 153 -12.72 6.74 13.33
C GLY A 153 -12.75 5.24 13.00
N HIS A 154 -12.58 4.95 11.71
CA HIS A 154 -12.48 3.60 11.18
C HIS A 154 -11.03 3.11 11.31
N THR A 155 -10.80 1.89 11.82
CA THR A 155 -9.45 1.32 12.00
C THR A 155 -8.72 0.90 10.71
N GLY A 156 -9.19 1.32 9.54
CA GLY A 156 -8.84 0.67 8.26
C GLY A 156 -9.12 -0.84 8.19
N ARG A 157 -8.68 -1.46 7.08
CA ARG A 157 -8.60 -2.92 6.93
C ARG A 157 -7.22 -3.24 6.37
N HIS A 158 -6.34 -3.76 7.23
CA HIS A 158 -4.92 -3.86 6.91
C HIS A 158 -4.47 -5.28 6.61
N PHE A 159 -3.37 -5.40 5.88
CA PHE A 159 -2.63 -6.64 5.61
C PHE A 159 -1.54 -6.91 6.67
N ALA A 160 -1.70 -6.31 7.85
CA ALA A 160 -0.85 -6.46 9.01
C ALA A 160 -1.71 -6.69 10.25
N ASP A 161 -1.15 -7.37 11.24
CA ASP A 161 -1.64 -7.32 12.61
C ASP A 161 -1.14 -6.03 13.25
N ASP A 162 -1.99 -5.40 14.05
CA ASP A 162 -1.70 -4.11 14.68
C ASP A 162 -1.99 -4.18 16.19
N TYR A 163 -1.03 -3.72 16.98
CA TYR A 163 -0.98 -3.85 18.43
C TYR A 163 -0.82 -2.47 19.06
N PHE A 164 -1.88 -1.96 19.67
CA PHE A 164 -1.85 -0.71 20.42
C PHE A 164 -1.55 -1.01 21.89
N ASN A 165 -0.30 -0.82 22.31
CA ASN A 165 0.07 -0.87 23.72
C ASN A 165 -0.28 0.48 24.36
N ILE A 166 -1.37 0.55 25.11
CA ILE A 166 -1.87 1.82 25.65
C ILE A 166 -0.94 2.30 26.76
N LEU A 167 -0.31 3.46 26.56
CA LEU A 167 0.63 4.09 27.50
C LEU A 167 -0.10 5.02 28.47
N GLU A 168 -1.05 5.79 27.95
CA GLU A 168 -1.86 6.75 28.71
C GLU A 168 -3.29 6.75 28.19
N GLY A 169 -4.25 7.06 29.08
CA GLY A 169 -5.66 7.19 28.75
C GLY A 169 -6.32 5.84 28.45
N GLU A 170 -7.35 5.89 27.60
CA GLU A 170 -8.12 4.72 27.19
C GLU A 170 -8.37 4.73 25.68
N GLN A 171 -8.28 3.55 25.07
CA GLN A 171 -8.80 3.30 23.74
C GLN A 171 -10.09 2.49 23.83
N TRP A 172 -11.13 2.91 23.14
CA TRP A 172 -12.37 2.15 23.01
C TRP A 172 -12.49 1.61 21.59
N ALA A 173 -13.12 0.44 21.43
CA ALA A 173 -13.38 -0.11 20.12
C ALA A 173 -14.67 -0.93 20.10
N PHE A 174 -15.29 -1.07 18.94
CA PHE A 174 -16.34 -2.07 18.75
C PHE A 174 -16.37 -2.58 17.32
N LYS A 175 -16.81 -3.84 17.16
CA LYS A 175 -17.03 -4.46 15.85
C LYS A 175 -18.43 -4.12 15.35
N ALA A 176 -18.59 -3.96 14.04
CA ALA A 176 -19.90 -3.76 13.44
C ALA A 176 -20.88 -4.87 13.87
N GLY A 177 -22.02 -4.47 14.46
CA GLY A 177 -23.03 -5.38 15.01
C GLY A 177 -22.88 -5.69 16.50
N ALA A 178 -21.78 -5.32 17.16
CA ALA A 178 -21.67 -5.37 18.61
C ALA A 178 -22.52 -4.24 19.24
N LEU A 179 -23.20 -4.54 20.35
CA LEU A 179 -23.98 -3.57 21.13
C LEU A 179 -23.20 -2.97 22.30
N GLU A 180 -22.04 -3.55 22.62
CA GLU A 180 -21.16 -3.11 23.70
C GLU A 180 -19.77 -2.79 23.15
N LYS A 181 -19.10 -1.83 23.77
CA LYS A 181 -17.73 -1.43 23.43
C LYS A 181 -16.72 -2.23 24.25
N GLU A 182 -15.59 -2.51 23.62
CA GLU A 182 -14.36 -2.94 24.27
C GLU A 182 -13.63 -1.69 24.82
N VAL A 183 -13.04 -1.78 26.01
CA VAL A 183 -12.27 -0.71 26.64
C VAL A 183 -10.87 -1.21 26.96
N TYR A 184 -9.87 -0.48 26.49
CA TYR A 184 -8.45 -0.76 26.63
C TYR A 184 -7.79 0.38 27.42
N PRO A 185 -7.63 0.24 28.76
CA PRO A 185 -6.96 1.25 29.58
C PRO A 185 -5.44 1.18 29.44
N ALA A 186 -4.73 2.17 30.00
CA ALA A 186 -3.27 2.15 30.12
C ALA A 186 -2.76 0.82 30.71
N GLY A 187 -1.73 0.24 30.08
CA GLY A 187 -1.22 -1.09 30.41
C GLY A 187 -2.05 -2.23 29.80
N SER A 188 -2.89 -1.97 28.81
CA SER A 188 -3.52 -3.04 28.02
C SER A 188 -3.02 -3.03 26.57
N VAL A 189 -3.37 -4.06 25.81
CA VAL A 189 -3.11 -4.14 24.36
C VAL A 189 -4.41 -4.32 23.62
N HIS A 190 -4.73 -3.39 22.73
CA HIS A 190 -5.73 -3.65 21.70
C HIS A 190 -5.05 -4.30 20.50
N HIS A 191 -5.34 -5.58 20.27
CA HIS A 191 -4.89 -6.32 19.09
C HIS A 191 -5.96 -6.25 18.00
N LEU A 192 -5.69 -5.47 16.96
CA LEU A 192 -6.47 -5.47 15.74
C LEU A 192 -5.88 -6.50 14.78
N ARG A 193 -6.61 -7.60 14.60
CA ARG A 193 -6.17 -8.69 13.73
C ARG A 193 -6.18 -8.28 12.28
N ARG A 194 -5.24 -8.81 11.51
CA ARG A 194 -5.19 -8.62 10.07
C ARG A 194 -6.54 -8.88 9.41
N GLY A 195 -6.96 -7.95 8.54
CA GLY A 195 -8.21 -8.02 7.79
C GLY A 195 -9.48 -7.72 8.60
N GLU A 196 -9.38 -7.58 9.93
CA GLU A 196 -10.49 -7.07 10.74
C GLU A 196 -10.68 -5.56 10.55
N ARG A 197 -11.84 -5.07 10.99
CA ARG A 197 -12.17 -3.65 11.05
C ARG A 197 -13.03 -3.38 12.27
N LYS A 198 -12.82 -2.24 12.90
CA LYS A 198 -13.63 -1.72 14.00
C LYS A 198 -13.85 -0.22 13.81
N GLN A 199 -14.81 0.32 14.53
CA GLN A 199 -14.69 1.72 14.94
C GLN A 199 -13.83 1.74 16.20
N TYR A 200 -12.92 2.70 16.28
CA TYR A 200 -12.12 2.92 17.47
C TYR A 200 -12.21 4.38 17.91
N LYS A 201 -11.86 4.62 19.17
CA LYS A 201 -11.78 5.94 19.77
C LYS A 201 -10.57 5.99 20.71
N MET A 202 -9.66 6.92 20.49
CA MET A 202 -8.73 7.37 21.54
C MET A 202 -9.53 8.37 22.39
N HIS A 203 -9.90 8.01 23.62
CA HIS A 203 -10.97 8.71 24.33
C HIS A 203 -10.63 10.16 24.70
N GLU A 204 -9.79 10.34 25.70
CA GLU A 204 -9.29 11.63 26.17
C GLU A 204 -7.84 11.39 26.61
N ASN A 205 -6.93 12.27 26.21
CA ASN A 205 -5.50 12.18 26.50
C ASN A 205 -4.94 10.75 26.40
N CYS A 206 -5.03 10.17 25.20
CA CYS A 206 -4.70 8.77 24.98
C CYS A 206 -3.55 8.63 23.98
N PHE A 207 -2.52 7.88 24.39
CA PHE A 207 -1.31 7.62 23.62
C PHE A 207 -0.96 6.13 23.71
N ALA A 208 -0.52 5.57 22.60
CA ALA A 208 -0.13 4.17 22.49
C ALA A 208 1.22 4.02 21.79
N LEU A 209 1.97 3.00 22.22
CA LEU A 209 3.03 2.41 21.42
C LEU A 209 2.37 1.42 20.45
N GLU A 210 2.26 1.83 19.20
CA GLU A 210 1.59 1.10 18.14
C GLU A 210 2.61 0.32 17.31
N TYR A 211 2.42 -0.99 17.26
CA TYR A 211 3.27 -1.91 16.52
C TYR A 211 2.44 -2.65 15.48
N ALA A 212 2.81 -2.51 14.21
CA ALA A 212 2.20 -3.29 13.13
C ALA A 212 3.22 -4.25 12.52
N ALA A 213 2.74 -5.48 12.25
CA ALA A 213 3.51 -6.57 11.67
C ALA A 213 2.77 -7.17 10.47
N GLY A 214 3.34 -7.01 9.27
CA GLY A 214 2.77 -7.42 7.99
C GLY A 214 3.14 -6.45 6.87
N TRP A 215 2.37 -6.40 5.78
CA TRP A 215 2.76 -5.61 4.61
C TRP A 215 2.44 -4.11 4.79
N ILE A 216 3.39 -3.36 5.37
CA ILE A 216 3.21 -1.95 5.73
C ILE A 216 2.93 -1.03 4.54
N PRO A 217 3.58 -1.17 3.36
CA PRO A 217 3.27 -0.31 2.22
C PRO A 217 1.81 -0.37 1.77
N LEU A 218 1.11 -1.47 2.06
CA LEU A 218 -0.32 -1.61 1.75
C LEU A 218 -1.22 -0.84 2.72
N MET A 219 -0.69 -0.38 3.85
CA MET A 219 -1.40 0.47 4.82
C MET A 219 -1.29 1.95 4.45
N VAL A 220 -0.23 2.36 3.76
CA VAL A 220 0.05 3.77 3.40
C VAL A 220 -1.12 4.45 2.67
N PRO A 221 -1.80 3.84 1.67
CA PRO A 221 -2.91 4.50 1.01
C PRO A 221 -4.04 4.89 1.96
N PHE A 222 -4.32 4.07 2.98
CA PHE A 222 -5.30 4.41 4.01
C PHE A 222 -4.79 5.56 4.90
N GLY A 223 -3.54 5.49 5.35
CA GLY A 223 -2.92 6.52 6.20
C GLY A 223 -2.76 7.90 5.54
N LEU A 224 -2.81 7.97 4.21
CA LEU A 224 -2.70 9.23 3.45
C LEU A 224 -4.05 9.71 2.87
N ALA A 225 -5.10 8.89 2.90
CA ALA A 225 -6.35 9.19 2.20
C ALA A 225 -6.99 10.49 2.71
N ASP A 226 -7.08 10.69 4.02
CA ASP A 226 -7.70 11.89 4.57
C ASP A 226 -6.80 13.12 4.39
N LEU A 227 -5.48 12.97 4.36
CA LEU A 227 -4.57 14.06 4.00
C LEU A 227 -4.81 14.54 2.56
N PHE A 228 -5.03 13.61 1.63
CA PHE A 228 -5.27 13.93 0.23
C PHE A 228 -6.70 14.39 -0.10
N PHE A 229 -7.71 13.82 0.57
CA PHE A 229 -9.11 13.99 0.18
C PHE A 229 -9.98 14.71 1.24
N SER A 230 -9.43 14.98 2.42
CA SER A 230 -10.14 15.68 3.50
C SER A 230 -9.44 16.96 3.92
N THR A 231 -8.26 16.87 4.56
CA THR A 231 -7.60 18.05 5.15
C THR A 231 -6.85 18.89 4.13
N LEU A 232 -6.37 18.28 3.04
CA LEU A 232 -5.51 18.92 2.04
C LEU A 232 -4.22 19.50 2.65
N ASP A 233 -3.77 18.93 3.76
CA ASP A 233 -2.54 19.32 4.42
C ASP A 233 -1.34 18.69 3.71
N PHE A 234 -0.85 19.39 2.68
CA PHE A 234 0.28 18.95 1.87
C PHE A 234 1.61 18.97 2.62
N GLU A 235 1.72 19.73 3.71
CA GLU A 235 2.91 19.77 4.55
C GLU A 235 3.01 18.47 5.36
N THR A 236 1.97 18.14 6.12
CA THR A 236 1.85 16.87 6.85
C THR A 236 1.98 15.67 5.93
N LEU A 237 1.41 15.75 4.72
CA LEU A 237 1.56 14.72 3.69
C LEU A 237 3.02 14.51 3.29
N TRP A 238 3.73 15.59 3.00
CA TRP A 238 5.14 15.52 2.63
C TRP A 238 5.99 14.95 3.76
N GLU A 239 5.79 15.43 4.99
CA GLU A 239 6.46 14.91 6.19
C GLU A 239 6.25 13.41 6.35
N THR A 240 4.99 12.96 6.27
CA THR A 240 4.63 11.55 6.41
C THR A 240 5.31 10.68 5.35
N ILE A 241 5.29 11.11 4.08
CA ILE A 241 5.95 10.39 2.98
C ILE A 241 7.46 10.38 3.18
N TYR A 242 8.05 11.52 3.53
CA TYR A 242 9.49 11.67 3.70
C TYR A 242 10.01 10.83 4.87
N TYR A 243 9.41 10.94 6.07
CA TYR A 243 9.82 10.18 7.24
C TYR A 243 9.65 8.67 7.01
N THR A 244 8.49 8.24 6.52
CA THR A 244 8.23 6.82 6.24
C THR A 244 9.20 6.27 5.19
N GLY A 245 9.38 6.99 4.07
CA GLY A 245 10.27 6.57 2.99
C GLY A 245 11.74 6.54 3.40
N ARG A 246 12.19 7.52 4.20
CA ARG A 246 13.55 7.57 4.76
C ARG A 246 13.80 6.38 5.69
N GLU A 247 12.88 6.10 6.61
CA GLU A 247 13.03 4.99 7.56
C GLU A 247 12.97 3.62 6.86
N MET A 248 12.03 3.42 5.93
CA MET A 248 11.97 2.19 5.12
C MET A 248 13.24 2.00 4.30
N GLY A 249 13.72 3.06 3.62
CA GLY A 249 14.96 3.02 2.85
C GLY A 249 16.18 2.70 3.71
N ARG A 250 16.29 3.30 4.90
CA ARG A 250 17.36 3.03 5.85
C ARG A 250 17.38 1.57 6.30
N ASN A 251 16.21 1.01 6.61
CA ASN A 251 16.08 -0.40 7.01
C ASN A 251 16.40 -1.36 5.86
N LEU A 252 15.98 -1.05 4.63
CA LEU A 252 16.34 -1.84 3.44
C LEU A 252 17.86 -1.89 3.22
N LEU A 253 18.57 -0.77 3.41
CA LEU A 253 20.02 -0.70 3.25
C LEU A 253 20.81 -1.56 4.25
N VAL A 254 20.22 -1.87 5.40
CA VAL A 254 20.81 -2.76 6.41
C VAL A 254 20.28 -4.20 6.33
N GLY A 255 19.61 -4.55 5.22
CA GLY A 255 19.16 -5.90 4.91
C GLY A 255 17.83 -6.28 5.55
N LYS A 256 17.06 -5.30 6.05
CA LYS A 256 15.73 -5.52 6.62
C LYS A 256 14.67 -5.14 5.60
N ILE A 257 13.86 -6.13 5.23
CA ILE A 257 12.69 -5.97 4.35
C ILE A 257 11.54 -5.58 5.23
#